data_AF-A0A3L7UEC1-F1
#
_entry.id   AF-A0A3L7UEC1-F1
#
_cell.length_a   1.000
_cell.length_b   1.000
_cell.length_c   1.000
_cell.angle_alpha   90.00
_cell.angle_beta   90.00
_cell.angle_gamma   90.00
#
_symmetry.space_group_name_H-M   'P 1'
#
loop_
_entity.id
_entity.type
_entity.pdbx_description
1 polymer ?
#
loop_
_entity_poly.entity_id
_entity_poly.type
_entity_poly.pdbx_seq_one_letter_code
_entity_poly.pdbx_strand_id
1 'polypeptide(L)'
;MKSGLKTGDTGQLTWVVDASMTITLGGDSRATVFSTPNMILLMERAAREALRPFLEPGEESVGIEVNIQHLGGAGLGTTVVGVASVTMIDGRRVSFDVEAYAGDRLIGKGTHSRAIVSLSRLIENLAGLSHDEGRAMNLAANTGPLPPFETLLIDVSNRIATVTLNRPKSLNAVNVQMTSDLEQTVAWLAGHPQEVRVVLLTGAGDAFCAGDDVKELRSLPLTTARTLSHRQAEMYLAFERLPQPVIALVNGDAFGAGCVAAYSADLRIASHATRFAMPEIRLGWPPGYGIAQLTALVGKSRALEMCLLGEPITATQALEWGLVNEVVPGTALLKRGRQLAEKMLQMPAAALRETKRLVHLDEGSQPKVAHRADTEAYLRCLELPDAQEGLKAFSEKRPPKFTGR
;
A
#
# COMPACT_ATOMS: atom_id res chain seq x y z
N MET A 1 5.97 31.02 10.70
CA MET A 1 5.07 31.05 11.85
C MET A 1 4.51 32.45 11.91
N LYS A 2 3.19 32.57 11.96
CA LYS A 2 2.46 33.82 12.14
C LYS A 2 2.83 34.43 13.49
N SER A 3 2.76 35.75 13.58
CA SER A 3 2.85 36.43 14.88
C SER A 3 1.63 36.10 15.75
N GLY A 4 1.80 36.17 17.07
CA GLY A 4 0.67 36.11 18.02
C GLY A 4 0.68 34.94 19.00
N LEU A 5 1.54 33.93 18.81
CA LEU A 5 1.76 32.87 19.80
C LEU A 5 2.37 33.48 21.07
N LYS A 6 1.86 33.08 22.24
CA LYS A 6 2.30 33.58 23.55
C LYS A 6 2.48 32.42 24.54
N THR A 7 3.35 32.63 25.52
CA THR A 7 3.40 31.77 26.71
C THR A 7 2.02 31.72 27.37
N GLY A 8 1.58 30.52 27.72
CA GLY A 8 0.25 30.24 28.26
C GLY A 8 -0.80 29.87 27.20
N ASP A 9 -0.52 30.01 25.89
CA ASP A 9 -1.40 29.46 24.87
C ASP A 9 -1.48 27.94 25.01
N THR A 10 -2.66 27.38 24.78
CA THR A 10 -2.92 25.95 25.00
C THR A 10 -3.47 25.26 23.77
N GLY A 11 -3.17 23.97 23.66
CA GLY A 11 -3.77 23.04 22.72
C GLY A 11 -4.28 21.81 23.45
N GLN A 12 -5.39 21.26 22.96
CA GLN A 12 -5.98 20.06 23.55
C GLN A 12 -6.34 19.05 22.46
N LEU A 13 -6.23 17.78 22.81
CA LEU A 13 -6.67 16.67 21.97
C LEU A 13 -7.37 15.62 22.82
N THR A 14 -8.52 15.15 22.35
CA THR A 14 -9.33 14.14 23.07
C THR A 14 -9.41 12.86 22.25
N TRP A 15 -9.18 11.71 22.90
CA TRP A 15 -9.37 10.38 22.32
C TRP A 15 -10.27 9.52 23.20
N VAL A 16 -10.87 8.50 22.59
CA VAL A 16 -11.48 7.37 23.30
C VAL A 16 -10.52 6.19 23.15
N VAL A 17 -10.09 5.62 24.27
CA VAL A 17 -9.11 4.52 24.28
C VAL A 17 -9.73 3.28 23.64
N ASP A 18 -9.17 2.83 22.52
CA ASP A 18 -9.55 1.57 21.86
C ASP A 18 -8.46 0.49 22.00
N ALA A 19 -8.76 -0.72 21.51
CA ALA A 19 -7.88 -1.89 21.62
C ALA A 19 -6.47 -1.65 21.06
N SER A 20 -6.34 -0.87 19.98
CA SER A 20 -5.05 -0.57 19.35
C SER A 20 -4.15 0.34 20.20
N MET A 21 -4.72 1.03 21.20
CA MET A 21 -4.00 1.97 22.06
C MET A 21 -3.55 1.35 23.40
N THR A 22 -3.94 0.10 23.65
CA THR A 22 -3.74 -0.56 24.94
C THR A 22 -2.64 -1.61 24.93
N ILE A 23 -2.11 -1.90 26.11
CA ILE A 23 -1.25 -3.05 26.37
C ILE A 23 -1.84 -3.87 27.51
N THR A 24 -1.63 -5.18 27.47
CA THR A 24 -2.06 -6.10 28.52
C THR A 24 -0.88 -6.43 29.42
N LEU A 25 -0.94 -6.02 30.68
CA LEU A 25 0.15 -6.22 31.63
C LEU A 25 0.11 -7.64 32.20
N GLY A 26 1.24 -8.33 32.17
CA GLY A 26 1.38 -9.68 32.74
C GLY A 26 0.50 -10.76 32.09
N GLY A 27 -0.06 -10.49 30.90
CA GLY A 27 -0.99 -11.40 30.22
C GLY A 27 -2.39 -11.49 30.84
N ASP A 28 -2.71 -10.68 31.86
CA ASP A 28 -4.05 -10.63 32.45
C ASP A 28 -4.90 -9.60 31.71
N SER A 29 -5.90 -10.06 30.96
CA SER A 29 -6.84 -9.22 30.21
C SER A 29 -7.60 -8.17 31.04
N ARG A 30 -7.64 -8.31 32.38
CA ARG A 30 -8.21 -7.30 33.27
C ARG A 30 -7.26 -6.13 33.52
N ALA A 31 -5.97 -6.32 33.25
CA ALA A 31 -4.91 -5.33 33.34
C ALA A 31 -4.55 -4.76 31.95
N THR A 32 -5.56 -4.57 31.10
CA THR A 32 -5.43 -3.88 29.81
C THR A 32 -5.55 -2.37 30.02
N VAL A 33 -4.47 -1.65 29.74
CA VAL A 33 -4.35 -0.22 30.02
C VAL A 33 -3.85 0.57 28.82
N PHE A 34 -4.26 1.83 28.76
CA PHE A 34 -3.74 2.82 27.82
C PHE A 34 -2.22 2.88 27.92
N SER A 35 -1.56 2.65 26.81
CA SER A 35 -0.13 2.43 26.76
C SER A 35 0.68 3.73 26.83
N THR A 36 1.85 3.68 27.47
CA THR A 36 2.77 4.84 27.55
C THR A 36 3.07 5.46 26.18
N PRO A 37 3.37 4.69 25.10
CA PRO A 37 3.62 5.28 23.78
C PRO A 37 2.43 6.08 23.23
N ASN A 38 1.20 5.57 23.41
CA ASN A 38 0.01 6.29 22.96
C ASN A 38 -0.29 7.52 23.82
N MET A 39 0.00 7.47 25.13
CA MET A 39 -0.08 8.65 26.00
C MET A 39 0.90 9.75 25.57
N ILE A 40 2.16 9.38 25.26
CA ILE A 40 3.14 10.32 24.70
C ILE A 40 2.61 10.91 23.39
N LEU A 41 2.06 10.08 22.50
CA LEU A 41 1.51 10.53 21.21
C LEU A 41 0.31 11.49 21.37
N LEU A 42 -0.54 11.26 22.37
CA LEU A 42 -1.66 12.15 22.71
C LEU A 42 -1.14 13.55 23.11
N MET A 43 -0.17 13.62 24.02
CA MET A 43 0.45 14.87 24.48
C MET A 43 1.25 15.57 23.36
N GLU A 44 1.99 14.80 22.57
CA GLU A 44 2.72 15.25 21.38
C GLU A 44 1.79 15.97 20.39
N ARG A 45 0.63 15.39 20.13
CA ARG A 45 -0.36 15.96 19.21
C ARG A 45 -1.12 17.13 19.82
N ALA A 46 -1.39 17.13 21.13
CA ALA A 46 -1.95 18.31 21.80
C ALA A 46 -1.03 19.54 21.65
N ALA A 47 0.30 19.35 21.77
CA ALA A 47 1.27 20.42 21.52
C ALA A 47 1.28 20.88 20.06
N ARG A 48 1.05 19.97 19.10
CA ARG A 48 0.86 20.35 17.68
C ARG A 48 -0.42 21.14 17.46
N GLU A 49 -1.52 20.77 18.11
CA GLU A 49 -2.78 21.54 18.05
C GLU A 49 -2.61 22.96 18.59
N ALA A 50 -1.81 23.14 19.66
CA ALA A 50 -1.49 24.47 20.19
C ALA A 50 -0.80 25.38 19.15
N LEU A 51 0.05 24.80 18.29
CA LEU A 51 0.78 25.55 17.26
C LEU A 51 -0.01 25.76 15.97
N ARG A 52 -0.96 24.87 15.66
CA ARG A 52 -1.65 24.84 14.35
C ARG A 52 -2.21 26.20 13.90
N PRO A 53 -2.84 27.04 14.75
CA PRO A 53 -3.34 28.36 14.34
C PRO A 53 -2.24 29.32 13.86
N PHE A 54 -1.02 29.11 14.33
CA PHE A 54 0.13 30.00 14.12
C PHE A 54 1.09 29.50 13.02
N LEU A 55 0.82 28.35 12.40
CA LEU A 55 1.59 27.88 11.26
C LEU A 55 1.22 28.65 9.98
N GLU A 56 2.24 28.99 9.19
CA GLU A 56 2.03 29.47 7.82
C GLU A 56 1.74 28.30 6.87
N PRO A 57 1.08 28.55 5.72
CA PRO A 57 0.96 27.54 4.67
C PRO A 57 2.33 26.94 4.30
N GLY A 58 2.44 25.62 4.31
CA GLY A 58 3.69 24.91 4.02
C GLY A 58 4.64 24.75 5.22
N GLU A 59 4.24 25.17 6.42
CA GLU A 59 4.97 24.87 7.66
C GLU A 59 4.36 23.70 8.43
N GLU A 60 5.21 22.98 9.16
CA GLU A 60 4.78 22.00 10.15
C GLU A 60 5.61 22.09 11.43
N SER A 61 5.15 21.43 12.50
CA SER A 61 5.93 21.28 13.73
C SER A 61 6.34 19.82 13.95
N VAL A 62 7.61 19.62 14.32
CA VAL A 62 8.18 18.30 14.64
C VAL A 62 8.67 18.30 16.08
N GLY A 63 8.45 17.20 16.81
CA GLY A 63 9.01 17.02 18.15
C GLY A 63 10.54 16.92 18.08
N ILE A 64 11.22 17.60 19.00
CA ILE A 64 12.70 17.57 19.11
C ILE A 64 13.16 17.02 20.46
N GLU A 65 12.38 17.23 21.52
CA GLU A 65 12.66 16.68 22.84
C GLU A 65 11.33 16.32 23.52
N VAL A 66 11.29 15.16 24.16
CA VAL A 66 10.10 14.60 24.82
C VAL A 66 10.53 13.98 26.14
N ASN A 67 10.01 14.50 27.26
CA ASN A 67 10.26 13.96 28.58
C ASN A 67 8.93 13.78 29.31
N ILE A 68 8.54 12.52 29.54
CA ILE A 68 7.22 12.19 30.07
C ILE A 68 7.33 11.25 31.28
N GLN A 69 6.58 11.57 32.32
CA GLN A 69 6.31 10.73 33.46
C GLN A 69 4.93 10.09 33.31
N HIS A 70 4.87 8.77 33.45
CA HIS A 70 3.62 8.02 33.51
C HIS A 70 3.18 7.91 34.98
N LEU A 71 2.00 8.45 35.28
CA LEU A 71 1.47 8.56 36.65
C LEU A 71 0.28 7.64 36.93
N GLY A 72 -0.47 7.22 35.91
CA GLY A 72 -1.58 6.27 36.06
C GLY A 72 -2.12 5.75 34.73
N GLY A 73 -2.98 4.74 34.75
CA GLY A 73 -3.55 4.13 33.55
C GLY A 73 -4.92 4.67 33.15
N ALA A 74 -5.42 4.26 31.98
CA ALA A 74 -6.82 4.40 31.57
C ALA A 74 -7.28 3.10 30.91
N GLY A 75 -8.54 2.71 31.05
CA GLY A 75 -9.07 1.47 30.47
C GLY A 75 -9.63 1.67 29.07
N LEU A 76 -9.97 0.56 28.40
CA LEU A 76 -10.75 0.59 27.15
C LEU A 76 -12.03 1.40 27.32
N GLY A 77 -12.39 2.16 26.28
CA GLY A 77 -13.56 3.04 26.25
C GLY A 77 -13.42 4.32 27.07
N THR A 78 -12.32 4.50 27.82
CA THR A 78 -12.11 5.72 28.61
C THR A 78 -11.78 6.90 27.71
N THR A 79 -12.39 8.05 27.95
CA THR A 79 -11.99 9.31 27.31
C THR A 79 -10.72 9.83 27.96
N VAL A 80 -9.68 10.06 27.14
CA VAL A 80 -8.42 10.65 27.56
C VAL A 80 -8.17 11.97 26.85
N VAL A 81 -7.62 12.95 27.58
CA VAL A 81 -7.36 14.30 27.07
C VAL A 81 -5.90 14.63 27.26
N GLY A 82 -5.22 14.98 26.17
CA GLY A 82 -3.90 15.59 26.19
C GLY A 82 -4.05 17.11 26.20
N VAL A 83 -3.30 17.78 27.07
CA VAL A 83 -3.21 19.24 27.15
C VAL A 83 -1.76 19.63 27.00
N ALA A 84 -1.50 20.67 26.22
CA ALA A 84 -0.19 21.27 26.08
C ALA A 84 -0.28 22.78 26.27
N SER A 85 0.60 23.34 27.08
CA SER A 85 0.66 24.75 27.41
C SER A 85 2.02 25.30 27.03
N VAL A 86 2.07 26.34 26.20
CA VAL A 86 3.32 26.96 25.76
C VAL A 86 4.05 27.57 26.95
N THR A 87 5.29 27.16 27.20
CA THR A 87 6.13 27.69 28.29
C THR A 87 7.19 28.65 27.77
N MET A 88 7.77 28.37 26.60
CA MET A 88 8.84 29.16 26.02
C MET A 88 8.74 29.20 24.50
N ILE A 89 9.06 30.36 23.91
CA ILE A 89 9.13 30.57 22.46
C ILE A 89 10.52 31.12 22.14
N ASP A 90 11.36 30.31 21.52
CA ASP A 90 12.69 30.68 21.05
C ASP A 90 12.74 30.62 19.52
N GLY A 91 12.33 31.72 18.88
CA GLY A 91 12.21 31.82 17.44
C GLY A 91 11.24 30.81 16.86
N ARG A 92 11.76 29.73 16.25
CA ARG A 92 10.98 28.63 15.65
C ARG A 92 10.96 27.38 16.52
N ARG A 93 11.48 27.45 17.75
CA ARG A 93 11.38 26.38 18.75
C ARG A 93 10.39 26.81 19.81
N VAL A 94 9.48 25.90 20.16
CA VAL A 94 8.45 26.15 21.16
C VAL A 94 8.46 25.00 22.15
N SER A 95 8.53 25.33 23.43
CA SER A 95 8.48 24.37 24.52
C SER A 95 7.12 24.42 25.20
N PHE A 96 6.72 23.27 25.72
CA PHE A 96 5.41 23.02 26.30
C PHE A 96 5.57 22.27 27.61
N ASP A 97 4.77 22.65 28.60
CA ASP A 97 4.34 21.70 29.63
C ASP A 97 3.17 20.91 29.05
N VAL A 98 3.20 19.59 29.24
CA VAL A 98 2.16 18.70 28.72
C VAL A 98 1.63 17.80 29.81
N GLU A 99 0.34 17.50 29.71
CA GLU A 99 -0.39 16.68 30.65
C GLU A 99 -1.37 15.77 29.91
N ALA A 100 -1.62 14.60 30.47
CA ALA A 100 -2.62 13.66 30.01
C ALA A 100 -3.57 13.33 31.16
N TYR A 101 -4.87 13.35 30.86
CA TYR A 101 -5.95 13.12 31.81
C TYR A 101 -6.86 11.98 31.36
N ALA A 102 -7.40 11.24 32.31
CA ALA A 102 -8.52 10.30 32.13
C ALA A 102 -9.67 10.73 33.06
N GLY A 103 -10.69 11.38 32.50
CA GLY A 103 -11.60 12.20 33.30
C GLY A 103 -10.82 13.29 34.03
N ASP A 104 -11.01 13.43 35.35
CA ASP A 104 -10.30 14.42 36.17
C ASP A 104 -8.95 13.92 36.70
N ARG A 105 -8.58 12.67 36.41
CA ARG A 105 -7.34 12.06 36.92
C ARG A 105 -6.17 12.35 35.99
N LEU A 106 -5.13 12.99 36.51
CA LEU A 106 -3.83 13.11 35.84
C LEU A 106 -3.17 11.73 35.71
N ILE A 107 -2.93 11.30 34.48
CA ILE A 107 -2.34 9.99 34.14
C ILE A 107 -0.94 10.11 33.55
N GLY A 108 -0.55 11.29 33.05
CA GLY A 108 0.80 11.58 32.60
C GLY A 108 1.10 13.06 32.62
N LYS A 109 2.38 13.40 32.78
CA LYS A 109 2.85 14.80 32.71
C LYS A 109 4.27 14.87 32.21
N GLY A 110 4.68 16.01 31.68
CA GLY A 110 6.06 16.20 31.25
C GLY A 110 6.27 17.46 30.45
N THR A 111 7.34 17.46 29.66
CA THR A 111 7.72 18.57 28.79
C THR A 111 7.96 18.09 27.37
N HIS A 112 7.51 18.89 26.41
CA HIS A 112 7.77 18.69 24.99
C HIS A 112 8.42 19.94 24.41
N SER A 113 9.36 19.76 23.49
CA SER A 113 9.86 20.83 22.64
C SER A 113 9.59 20.48 21.19
N ARG A 114 9.10 21.45 20.42
CA ARG A 114 8.80 21.31 18.98
C ARG A 114 9.55 22.36 18.18
N ALA A 115 10.07 21.96 17.01
CA ALA A 115 10.63 22.87 16.02
C ALA A 115 9.64 23.06 14.88
N ILE A 116 9.45 24.31 14.45
CA ILE A 116 8.63 24.63 13.28
C ILE A 116 9.53 24.60 12.04
N VAL A 117 9.22 23.69 11.13
CA VAL A 117 9.99 23.40 9.91
C VAL A 117 9.22 23.81 8.66
N SER A 118 9.96 24.09 7.59
CA SER A 118 9.38 24.25 6.25
C SER A 118 9.27 22.89 5.59
N LEU A 119 8.08 22.57 5.05
CA LEU A 119 7.86 21.33 4.30
C LEU A 119 8.69 21.30 3.01
N SER A 120 8.85 22.42 2.30
CA SER A 120 9.65 22.44 1.06
C SER A 120 11.12 22.12 1.35
N ARG A 121 11.70 22.75 2.37
CA ARG A 121 13.09 22.50 2.77
C ARG A 121 13.27 21.09 3.31
N LEU A 122 12.29 20.56 4.05
CA LEU A 122 12.31 19.18 4.51
C LEU A 122 12.26 18.21 3.31
N ILE A 123 11.41 18.47 2.33
CA ILE A 123 11.32 17.68 1.08
C ILE A 123 12.63 17.73 0.31
N GLU A 124 13.25 18.90 0.17
CA GLU A 124 14.56 19.06 -0.50
C GLU A 124 15.67 18.32 0.24
N ASN A 125 15.74 18.45 1.57
CA ASN A 125 16.73 17.75 2.38
C ASN A 125 16.52 16.23 2.32
N LEU A 126 15.27 15.77 2.41
CA LEU A 126 14.95 14.35 2.28
C LEU A 126 15.30 13.85 0.88
N ALA A 127 15.03 14.62 -0.17
CA ALA A 127 15.42 14.29 -1.53
C ALA A 127 16.95 14.19 -1.70
N GLY A 128 17.73 14.99 -0.95
CA GLY A 128 19.19 14.90 -0.93
C GLY A 128 19.75 13.75 -0.09
N LEU A 129 18.97 13.21 0.86
CA LEU A 129 19.35 12.07 1.70
C LEU A 129 18.87 10.73 1.13
N SER A 130 17.82 10.76 0.30
CA SER A 130 17.38 9.63 -0.48
C SER A 130 18.19 9.58 -1.78
N HIS A 131 19.01 8.54 -1.97
CA HIS A 131 19.40 8.10 -3.33
C HIS A 131 18.22 7.47 -4.10
N ASP A 132 17.00 7.71 -3.66
CA ASP A 132 15.82 6.92 -3.97
C ASP A 132 14.80 7.79 -4.70
N GLU A 133 14.68 7.54 -6.01
CA GLU A 133 13.63 8.08 -6.89
C GLU A 133 12.22 7.58 -6.48
N GLY A 134 12.12 6.67 -5.50
CA GLY A 134 10.90 6.17 -4.88
C GLY A 134 10.17 7.18 -3.99
N ARG A 135 9.82 8.37 -4.54
CA ARG A 135 8.68 9.12 -3.99
C ARG A 135 7.51 8.14 -3.98
N ALA A 136 6.89 7.94 -2.81
CA ALA A 136 5.55 7.34 -2.78
C ALA A 136 4.72 8.15 -3.76
N MET A 137 4.37 7.57 -4.91
CA MET A 137 3.49 8.21 -5.84
C MET A 137 2.14 8.29 -5.13
N ASN A 138 1.87 9.43 -4.50
CA ASN A 138 0.50 9.86 -4.35
C ASN A 138 0.03 10.15 -5.77
N LEU A 139 -0.44 9.11 -6.46
CA LEU A 139 -1.17 9.23 -7.71
C LEU A 139 -2.34 10.17 -7.41
N ALA A 140 -2.17 11.44 -7.78
CA ALA A 140 -3.18 12.45 -7.55
C ALA A 140 -4.41 12.05 -8.35
N ALA A 141 -5.58 12.11 -7.72
CA ALA A 141 -6.83 11.81 -8.40
C ALA A 141 -6.98 12.70 -9.64
N ASN A 142 -7.24 12.09 -10.79
CA ASN A 142 -7.52 12.79 -12.03
C ASN A 142 -9.04 12.90 -12.21
N THR A 143 -9.54 14.13 -12.25
CA THR A 143 -10.96 14.46 -12.44
C THR A 143 -11.31 14.82 -13.90
N GLY A 144 -10.34 14.72 -14.81
CA GLY A 144 -10.52 14.89 -16.25
C GLY A 144 -11.12 13.66 -16.94
N PRO A 145 -11.35 13.74 -18.26
CA PRO A 145 -11.90 12.62 -19.03
C PRO A 145 -10.99 11.39 -19.00
N LEU A 146 -11.57 10.22 -19.26
CA LEU A 146 -10.82 8.97 -19.39
C LEU A 146 -9.76 9.11 -20.49
N PRO A 147 -8.46 8.92 -20.19
CA PRO A 147 -7.41 9.01 -21.19
C PRO A 147 -7.56 7.92 -22.26
N PRO A 148 -7.07 8.16 -23.49
CA PRO A 148 -6.85 7.09 -24.44
C PRO A 148 -5.69 6.20 -23.94
N PHE A 149 -5.81 4.89 -24.12
CA PHE A 149 -4.78 3.92 -23.73
C PHE A 149 -4.32 3.08 -24.91
N GLU A 150 -3.03 2.76 -24.94
CA GLU A 150 -2.45 1.91 -25.98
C GLU A 150 -2.54 0.44 -25.61
N THR A 151 -2.45 0.15 -24.32
CA THR A 151 -2.28 -1.21 -23.79
C THR A 151 -3.43 -1.67 -22.91
N LEU A 152 -4.44 -0.83 -22.70
CA LEU A 152 -5.64 -1.13 -21.90
C LEU A 152 -6.90 -0.87 -22.71
N LEU A 153 -7.95 -1.65 -22.46
CA LEU A 153 -9.32 -1.32 -22.86
C LEU A 153 -10.14 -1.08 -21.59
N ILE A 154 -10.87 0.02 -21.55
CA ILE A 154 -11.72 0.37 -20.40
C ILE A 154 -13.14 0.63 -20.88
N ASP A 155 -14.07 -0.19 -20.40
CA ASP A 155 -15.52 0.02 -20.57
C ASP A 155 -16.13 0.42 -19.24
N VAL A 156 -16.90 1.51 -19.22
CA VAL A 156 -17.64 1.95 -18.05
C VAL A 156 -19.13 1.84 -18.35
N SER A 157 -19.79 0.90 -17.68
CA SER A 157 -21.24 0.69 -17.82
C SER A 157 -21.87 0.37 -16.47
N ASN A 158 -23.03 0.95 -16.18
CA ASN A 158 -23.76 0.75 -14.92
C ASN A 158 -22.93 0.97 -13.65
N ARG A 159 -22.03 1.97 -13.67
CA ARG A 159 -21.08 2.27 -12.59
C ARG A 159 -20.04 1.17 -12.30
N ILE A 160 -19.83 0.28 -13.25
CA ILE A 160 -18.79 -0.75 -13.22
C ILE A 160 -17.77 -0.40 -14.30
N ALA A 161 -16.51 -0.25 -13.93
CA ALA A 161 -15.42 -0.14 -14.89
C ALA A 161 -14.81 -1.53 -15.12
N THR A 162 -14.77 -1.97 -16.38
CA THR A 162 -14.06 -3.19 -16.78
C THR A 162 -12.74 -2.77 -17.42
N VAL A 163 -11.64 -2.94 -16.68
CA VAL A 163 -10.27 -2.69 -17.13
C VAL A 163 -9.70 -3.98 -17.68
N THR A 164 -9.36 -3.98 -18.96
CA THR A 164 -8.81 -5.15 -19.67
C THR A 164 -7.38 -4.87 -20.08
N LEU A 165 -6.42 -5.65 -19.57
CA LEU A 165 -5.04 -5.65 -20.06
C LEU A 165 -5.04 -6.15 -21.51
N ASN A 166 -4.55 -5.36 -22.45
CA ASN A 166 -4.73 -5.58 -23.89
C ASN A 166 -3.40 -5.61 -24.65
N ARG A 167 -2.51 -6.53 -24.25
CA ARG A 167 -1.34 -6.93 -25.04
C ARG A 167 -1.34 -8.46 -25.24
N PRO A 168 -2.38 -9.05 -25.85
CA PRO A 168 -2.56 -10.51 -25.89
C PRO A 168 -1.41 -11.23 -26.61
N LYS A 169 -0.76 -10.60 -27.60
CA LYS A 169 0.40 -11.17 -28.31
C LYS A 169 1.63 -11.39 -27.41
N SER A 170 1.73 -10.65 -26.31
CA SER A 170 2.75 -10.82 -25.28
C SER A 170 2.16 -11.35 -23.98
N LEU A 171 1.00 -12.03 -24.04
CA LEU A 171 0.29 -12.58 -22.89
C LEU A 171 0.05 -11.54 -21.78
N ASN A 172 -0.22 -10.29 -22.20
CA ASN A 172 -0.43 -9.14 -21.32
C ASN A 172 0.74 -8.86 -20.38
N ALA A 173 1.98 -9.19 -20.78
CA ALA A 173 3.16 -8.79 -20.02
C ALA A 173 3.18 -7.27 -19.78
N VAL A 174 3.65 -6.83 -18.62
CA VAL A 174 3.65 -5.44 -18.19
C VAL A 174 4.95 -4.78 -18.63
N ASN A 175 4.82 -3.78 -19.51
CA ASN A 175 5.93 -2.99 -20.02
C ASN A 175 5.82 -1.54 -19.54
N VAL A 176 6.75 -0.66 -19.94
CA VAL A 176 6.76 0.76 -19.56
C VAL A 176 5.44 1.46 -19.94
N GLN A 177 4.91 1.17 -21.14
CA GLN A 177 3.66 1.78 -21.60
C GLN A 177 2.47 1.30 -20.76
N MET A 178 2.34 -0.01 -20.52
CA MET A 178 1.25 -0.55 -19.68
C MET A 178 1.34 -0.08 -18.23
N THR A 179 2.54 0.11 -17.69
CA THR A 179 2.72 0.73 -16.37
C THR A 179 2.14 2.14 -16.36
N SER A 180 2.47 2.94 -17.38
CA SER A 180 1.96 4.33 -17.51
C SER A 180 0.44 4.39 -17.73
N ASP A 181 -0.12 3.46 -18.51
CA ASP A 181 -1.56 3.36 -18.75
C ASP A 181 -2.32 2.95 -17.46
N LEU A 182 -1.76 2.01 -16.68
CA LEU A 182 -2.34 1.57 -15.41
C LEU A 182 -2.27 2.65 -14.33
N GLU A 183 -1.16 3.38 -14.21
CA GLU A 183 -1.03 4.53 -13.30
C GLU A 183 -2.09 5.59 -13.59
N GLN A 184 -2.27 5.96 -14.87
CA GLN A 184 -3.30 6.89 -15.31
C GLN A 184 -4.71 6.36 -15.04
N THR A 185 -4.92 5.04 -15.22
CA THR A 185 -6.20 4.38 -14.93
C THR A 185 -6.54 4.47 -13.45
N VAL A 186 -5.60 4.16 -12.56
CA VAL A 186 -5.80 4.24 -11.11
C VAL A 186 -6.07 5.68 -10.68
N ALA A 187 -5.30 6.64 -11.19
CA ALA A 187 -5.52 8.06 -10.92
C ALA A 187 -6.91 8.53 -11.37
N TRP A 188 -7.36 8.10 -12.56
CA TRP A 188 -8.68 8.43 -13.08
C TRP A 188 -9.79 7.78 -12.24
N LEU A 189 -9.68 6.49 -11.91
CA LEU A 189 -10.63 5.78 -11.04
C LEU A 189 -10.76 6.48 -9.68
N ALA A 190 -9.64 6.87 -9.06
CA ALA A 190 -9.65 7.59 -7.79
C ALA A 190 -10.39 8.94 -7.86
N GLY A 191 -10.35 9.63 -9.01
CA GLY A 191 -11.06 10.89 -9.24
C GLY A 191 -12.55 10.75 -9.56
N HIS A 192 -13.02 9.55 -9.91
CA HIS A 192 -14.39 9.31 -10.36
C HIS A 192 -15.17 8.31 -9.47
N PRO A 193 -15.16 8.43 -8.12
CA PRO A 193 -15.77 7.45 -7.24
C PRO A 193 -17.31 7.43 -7.32
N GLN A 194 -17.94 8.49 -7.82
CA GLN A 194 -19.39 8.51 -8.03
C GLN A 194 -19.78 7.81 -9.32
N GLU A 195 -19.01 7.97 -10.38
CA GLU A 195 -19.27 7.36 -11.70
C GLU A 195 -18.91 5.88 -11.70
N VAL A 196 -17.75 5.53 -11.13
CA VAL A 196 -17.30 4.14 -10.99
C VAL A 196 -17.36 3.74 -9.54
N ARG A 197 -18.15 2.70 -9.27
CA ARG A 197 -18.41 2.17 -7.93
C ARG A 197 -17.75 0.83 -7.67
N VAL A 198 -17.49 0.04 -8.72
CA VAL A 198 -16.77 -1.25 -8.67
C VAL A 198 -15.88 -1.37 -9.91
N VAL A 199 -14.71 -1.97 -9.76
CA VAL A 199 -13.76 -2.22 -10.85
C VAL A 199 -13.63 -3.73 -11.08
N LEU A 200 -13.69 -4.14 -12.34
CA LEU A 200 -13.34 -5.49 -12.80
C LEU A 200 -12.00 -5.38 -13.54
N LEU A 201 -11.00 -6.16 -13.16
CA LEU A 201 -9.70 -6.23 -13.83
C LEU A 201 -9.56 -7.59 -14.51
N THR A 202 -9.26 -7.64 -15.81
CA THR A 202 -9.11 -8.90 -16.58
C THR A 202 -8.01 -8.76 -17.64
N GLY A 203 -7.56 -9.86 -18.24
CA GLY A 203 -6.71 -9.85 -19.43
C GLY A 203 -7.48 -10.14 -20.72
N ALA A 204 -7.01 -9.61 -21.84
CA ALA A 204 -7.45 -10.01 -23.18
C ALA A 204 -6.74 -11.29 -23.62
N GLY A 205 -7.44 -12.15 -24.37
CA GLY A 205 -6.89 -13.41 -24.89
C GLY A 205 -6.76 -14.50 -23.82
N ASP A 206 -5.73 -15.34 -23.96
CA ASP A 206 -5.59 -16.60 -23.21
C ASP A 206 -4.86 -16.46 -21.86
N ALA A 207 -4.37 -15.26 -21.54
CA ALA A 207 -3.66 -14.98 -20.29
C ALA A 207 -4.32 -13.81 -19.55
N PHE A 208 -4.23 -13.84 -18.23
CA PHE A 208 -4.51 -12.66 -17.43
C PHE A 208 -3.33 -11.69 -17.57
N CYS A 209 -2.14 -12.11 -17.13
CA CYS A 209 -0.89 -11.35 -17.22
C CYS A 209 0.32 -12.26 -16.99
N ALA A 210 1.28 -12.25 -17.90
CA ALA A 210 2.50 -13.06 -17.81
C ALA A 210 3.62 -12.45 -16.94
N GLY A 211 3.35 -11.33 -16.25
CA GLY A 211 4.34 -10.62 -15.44
C GLY A 211 5.06 -9.52 -16.20
N ASP A 212 6.24 -9.12 -15.74
CA ASP A 212 7.02 -8.06 -16.41
C ASP A 212 7.46 -8.51 -17.81
N ASP A 213 7.51 -7.57 -18.75
CA ASP A 213 7.98 -7.82 -20.11
C ASP A 213 9.50 -8.04 -20.10
N VAL A 214 9.92 -9.29 -19.89
CA VAL A 214 11.33 -9.71 -19.79
C VAL A 214 12.15 -9.27 -21.02
N LYS A 215 11.52 -9.17 -22.20
CA LYS A 215 12.20 -8.70 -23.42
C LYS A 215 12.51 -7.21 -23.35
N GLU A 216 11.57 -6.40 -22.86
CA GLU A 216 11.78 -4.98 -22.64
C GLU A 216 12.79 -4.76 -21.51
N LEU A 217 12.63 -5.47 -20.38
CA LEU A 217 13.53 -5.39 -19.23
C LEU A 217 15.00 -5.57 -19.63
N ARG A 218 15.30 -6.56 -20.48
CA ARG A 218 16.66 -6.81 -20.99
C ARG A 218 17.25 -5.61 -21.76
N SER A 219 16.41 -4.81 -22.40
CA SER A 219 16.83 -3.67 -23.22
C SER A 219 16.97 -2.36 -22.42
N LEU A 220 16.47 -2.32 -21.18
CA LEU A 220 16.51 -1.13 -20.35
C LEU A 220 17.88 -0.98 -19.67
N PRO A 221 18.40 0.26 -19.56
CA PRO A 221 19.45 0.56 -18.60
C PRO A 221 19.00 0.20 -17.17
N LEU A 222 19.91 -0.28 -16.33
CA LEU A 222 19.59 -0.66 -14.94
C LEU A 222 18.96 0.49 -14.13
N THR A 223 19.37 1.73 -14.38
CA THR A 223 18.75 2.92 -13.76
C THR A 223 17.28 3.05 -14.14
N THR A 224 16.94 2.90 -15.42
CA THR A 224 15.56 2.92 -15.89
C THR A 224 14.75 1.74 -15.38
N ALA A 225 15.35 0.54 -15.33
CA ALA A 225 14.71 -0.64 -14.75
C ALA A 225 14.39 -0.42 -13.26
N ARG A 226 15.32 0.18 -12.49
CA ARG A 226 15.09 0.59 -11.10
C ARG A 226 13.90 1.53 -10.96
N THR A 227 13.88 2.64 -11.70
CA THR A 227 12.75 3.59 -11.67
C THR A 227 11.42 2.91 -12.03
N LEU A 228 11.41 2.07 -13.07
CA LEU A 228 10.22 1.34 -13.50
C LEU A 228 9.71 0.38 -12.41
N SER A 229 10.62 -0.33 -11.73
CA SER A 229 10.27 -1.33 -10.71
C SER A 229 9.59 -0.68 -9.50
N HIS A 230 10.08 0.47 -9.04
CA HIS A 230 9.42 1.22 -7.97
C HIS A 230 8.05 1.74 -8.39
N ARG A 231 7.92 2.22 -9.64
CA ARG A 231 6.63 2.65 -10.20
C ARG A 231 5.62 1.50 -10.23
N GLN A 232 6.03 0.33 -10.71
CA GLN A 232 5.18 -0.87 -10.74
C GLN A 232 4.75 -1.30 -9.33
N ALA A 233 5.68 -1.31 -8.36
CA ALA A 233 5.37 -1.65 -6.97
C ALA A 233 4.30 -0.71 -6.37
N GLU A 234 4.46 0.61 -6.53
CA GLU A 234 3.49 1.59 -6.05
C GLU A 234 2.17 1.53 -6.83
N MET A 235 2.22 1.25 -8.13
CA MET A 235 1.03 1.08 -8.98
C MET A 235 0.17 -0.10 -8.51
N TYR A 236 0.76 -1.25 -8.19
CA TYR A 236 0.02 -2.40 -7.65
C TYR A 236 -0.65 -2.06 -6.31
N LEU A 237 0.09 -1.45 -5.38
CA LEU A 237 -0.48 -0.97 -4.11
C LEU A 237 -1.58 0.08 -4.27
N ALA A 238 -1.56 0.85 -5.37
CA ALA A 238 -2.55 1.88 -5.59
C ALA A 238 -3.96 1.31 -5.85
N PHE A 239 -4.08 0.07 -6.35
CA PHE A 239 -5.37 -0.62 -6.47
C PHE A 239 -6.05 -0.89 -5.11
N GLU A 240 -5.27 -1.21 -4.08
CA GLU A 240 -5.78 -1.38 -2.71
C GLU A 240 -6.27 -0.05 -2.12
N ARG A 241 -5.63 1.05 -2.51
CA ARG A 241 -5.97 2.40 -2.04
C ARG A 241 -7.18 3.00 -2.75
N LEU A 242 -7.64 2.38 -3.84
CA LEU A 242 -8.84 2.84 -4.53
C LEU A 242 -10.06 2.77 -3.61
N PRO A 243 -10.95 3.79 -3.61
CA PRO A 243 -12.21 3.71 -2.89
C PRO A 243 -13.13 2.62 -3.48
N GLN A 244 -13.03 2.31 -4.76
CA GLN A 244 -13.81 1.24 -5.37
C GLN A 244 -13.29 -0.14 -4.97
N PRO A 245 -14.17 -1.10 -4.64
CA PRO A 245 -13.81 -2.51 -4.66
C PRO A 245 -13.34 -2.93 -6.05
N VAL A 246 -12.26 -3.71 -6.09
CA VAL A 246 -11.61 -4.25 -7.29
C VAL A 246 -11.76 -5.76 -7.29
N ILE A 247 -12.27 -6.33 -8.37
CA ILE A 247 -12.39 -7.76 -8.58
C ILE A 247 -11.50 -8.17 -9.75
N ALA A 248 -10.47 -8.98 -9.48
CA ALA A 248 -9.67 -9.59 -10.52
C ALA A 248 -10.42 -10.81 -11.10
N LEU A 249 -10.66 -10.78 -12.41
CA LEU A 249 -11.20 -11.85 -13.21
C LEU A 249 -10.04 -12.50 -13.96
N VAL A 250 -9.45 -13.53 -13.35
CA VAL A 250 -8.23 -14.15 -13.83
C VAL A 250 -8.59 -15.17 -14.91
N ASN A 251 -8.62 -14.73 -16.17
CA ASN A 251 -9.09 -15.49 -17.34
C ASN A 251 -8.12 -16.55 -17.86
N GLY A 252 -6.85 -16.49 -17.45
CA GLY A 252 -5.80 -17.42 -17.86
C GLY A 252 -4.55 -17.26 -16.99
N ASP A 253 -3.38 -17.60 -17.51
CA ASP A 253 -2.12 -17.53 -16.74
C ASP A 253 -1.91 -16.15 -16.09
N ALA A 254 -1.58 -16.17 -14.79
CA ALA A 254 -1.20 -15.02 -13.99
C ALA A 254 0.16 -15.32 -13.34
N PHE A 255 1.26 -14.82 -13.90
CA PHE A 255 2.62 -15.16 -13.45
C PHE A 255 3.40 -13.93 -13.01
N GLY A 256 4.21 -14.08 -11.96
CA GLY A 256 5.08 -13.03 -11.41
C GLY A 256 4.31 -11.76 -11.07
N ALA A 257 4.70 -10.62 -11.65
CA ALA A 257 3.94 -9.37 -11.54
C ALA A 257 2.45 -9.48 -11.96
N GLY A 258 2.07 -10.45 -12.79
CA GLY A 258 0.67 -10.76 -13.09
C GLY A 258 -0.08 -11.47 -11.95
N CYS A 259 0.61 -12.29 -11.15
CA CYS A 259 0.10 -12.75 -9.86
C CYS A 259 -0.11 -11.56 -8.93
N VAL A 260 0.89 -10.67 -8.81
CA VAL A 260 0.80 -9.45 -8.00
C VAL A 260 -0.43 -8.63 -8.38
N ALA A 261 -0.60 -8.34 -9.67
CA ALA A 261 -1.77 -7.62 -10.18
C ALA A 261 -3.11 -8.28 -9.78
N ALA A 262 -3.18 -9.61 -9.78
CA ALA A 262 -4.39 -10.33 -9.39
C ALA A 262 -4.66 -10.20 -7.88
N TYR A 263 -3.63 -10.34 -7.04
CA TYR A 263 -3.81 -10.31 -5.58
C TYR A 263 -3.76 -8.92 -4.94
N SER A 264 -3.39 -7.88 -5.68
CA SER A 264 -3.66 -6.49 -5.31
C SER A 264 -5.13 -6.07 -5.48
N ALA A 265 -5.96 -6.90 -6.13
CA ALA A 265 -7.41 -6.73 -6.13
C ALA A 265 -8.02 -7.16 -4.78
N ASP A 266 -9.21 -6.67 -4.44
CA ASP A 266 -9.89 -7.05 -3.19
C ASP A 266 -10.43 -8.48 -3.24
N LEU A 267 -10.96 -8.89 -4.41
CA LEU A 267 -11.48 -10.23 -4.67
C LEU A 267 -10.89 -10.80 -5.95
N ARG A 268 -10.79 -12.13 -6.01
CA ARG A 268 -10.30 -12.86 -7.18
C ARG A 268 -11.25 -13.97 -7.57
N ILE A 269 -11.64 -14.00 -8.84
CA ILE A 269 -12.34 -15.12 -9.48
C ILE A 269 -11.43 -15.65 -10.58
N ALA A 270 -11.16 -16.95 -10.59
CA ALA A 270 -10.33 -17.57 -11.61
C ALA A 270 -11.15 -18.43 -12.57
N SER A 271 -10.70 -18.54 -13.81
CA SER A 271 -11.16 -19.59 -14.70
C SER A 271 -10.61 -20.96 -14.25
N HIS A 272 -11.24 -22.07 -14.66
CA HIS A 272 -10.70 -23.41 -14.40
C HIS A 272 -9.31 -23.64 -15.02
N ALA A 273 -9.03 -22.99 -16.16
CA ALA A 273 -7.77 -23.15 -16.88
C ALA A 273 -6.63 -22.27 -16.32
N THR A 274 -6.94 -21.40 -15.35
CA THR A 274 -5.98 -20.46 -14.79
C THR A 274 -4.88 -21.17 -14.02
N ARG A 275 -3.66 -20.66 -14.19
CA ARG A 275 -2.48 -21.05 -13.41
C ARG A 275 -1.85 -19.81 -12.77
N PHE A 276 -1.34 -19.97 -11.57
CA PHE A 276 -0.63 -18.93 -10.81
C PHE A 276 0.80 -19.38 -10.55
N ALA A 277 1.78 -18.50 -10.69
CA ALA A 277 3.19 -18.81 -10.40
C ALA A 277 3.98 -17.56 -10.02
N MET A 278 5.06 -17.73 -9.27
CA MET A 278 6.10 -16.71 -9.03
C MET A 278 7.44 -17.21 -9.62
N PRO A 279 7.59 -17.23 -10.96
CA PRO A 279 8.68 -17.94 -11.65
C PRO A 279 10.02 -17.16 -11.68
N GLU A 280 10.11 -15.98 -11.08
CA GLU A 280 11.26 -15.07 -11.14
C GLU A 280 12.59 -15.74 -10.76
N ILE A 281 12.56 -16.69 -9.82
CA ILE A 281 13.76 -17.44 -9.40
C ILE A 281 14.41 -18.20 -10.58
N ARG A 282 13.61 -18.58 -11.59
CA ARG A 282 14.08 -19.25 -12.82
C ARG A 282 14.73 -18.30 -13.81
N LEU A 283 14.65 -16.99 -13.56
CA LEU A 283 15.32 -15.93 -14.32
C LEU A 283 16.52 -15.33 -13.56
N GLY A 284 16.76 -15.73 -12.32
CA GLY A 284 17.94 -15.32 -11.54
C GLY A 284 17.67 -14.21 -10.51
N TRP A 285 16.41 -13.91 -10.17
CA TRP A 285 16.05 -12.93 -9.15
C TRP A 285 14.84 -13.38 -8.32
N PRO A 286 14.65 -12.87 -7.09
CA PRO A 286 13.45 -13.16 -6.32
C PRO A 286 12.23 -12.42 -6.90
N PRO A 287 11.01 -12.89 -6.62
CA PRO A 287 9.82 -12.09 -6.86
C PRO A 287 9.88 -10.73 -6.15
N GLY A 288 9.24 -9.71 -6.74
CA GLY A 288 9.14 -8.37 -6.17
C GLY A 288 7.71 -7.92 -5.92
N TYR A 289 7.55 -6.68 -5.47
CA TYR A 289 6.32 -5.89 -5.44
C TYR A 289 5.24 -6.28 -4.44
N GLY A 290 5.19 -7.52 -3.94
CA GLY A 290 4.07 -7.97 -3.11
C GLY A 290 4.23 -9.32 -2.43
N ILE A 291 5.44 -9.73 -2.05
CA ILE A 291 5.66 -11.04 -1.39
C ILE A 291 4.87 -11.16 -0.07
N ALA A 292 4.77 -10.06 0.67
CA ALA A 292 4.08 -10.04 1.95
C ALA A 292 2.57 -10.28 1.80
N GLN A 293 1.94 -9.75 0.75
CA GLN A 293 0.52 -10.00 0.45
C GLN A 293 0.29 -11.46 0.09
N LEU A 294 1.16 -12.03 -0.76
CA LEU A 294 1.11 -13.46 -1.07
C LEU A 294 1.19 -14.29 0.22
N THR A 295 2.12 -13.95 1.11
CA THR A 295 2.29 -14.63 2.39
C THR A 295 1.06 -14.52 3.29
N ALA A 296 0.41 -13.35 3.33
CA ALA A 296 -0.82 -13.14 4.10
C ALA A 296 -2.00 -13.96 3.54
N LEU A 297 -2.08 -14.13 2.22
CA LEU A 297 -3.16 -14.85 1.55
C LEU A 297 -3.00 -16.37 1.63
N VAL A 298 -1.83 -16.91 1.30
CA VAL A 298 -1.63 -18.37 1.20
C VAL A 298 -0.88 -18.98 2.38
N GLY A 299 -0.33 -18.14 3.27
CA GLY A 299 0.55 -18.57 4.36
C GLY A 299 2.00 -18.78 3.91
N LYS A 300 2.93 -18.66 4.87
CA LYS A 300 4.38 -18.68 4.64
C LYS A 300 4.88 -19.88 3.84
N SER A 301 4.47 -21.09 4.19
CA SER A 301 5.02 -22.31 3.57
C SER A 301 4.68 -22.40 2.08
N ARG A 302 3.44 -22.10 1.70
CA ARG A 302 2.98 -22.10 0.30
C ARG A 302 3.57 -20.94 -0.49
N ALA A 303 3.69 -19.76 0.12
CA ALA A 303 4.37 -18.63 -0.50
C ALA A 303 5.84 -18.98 -0.81
N LEU A 304 6.55 -19.62 0.12
CA LEU A 304 7.92 -20.10 -0.12
C LEU A 304 7.97 -21.16 -1.23
N GLU A 305 7.03 -22.10 -1.27
CA GLU A 305 6.94 -23.10 -2.34
C GLU A 305 6.81 -22.42 -3.72
N MET A 306 5.88 -21.48 -3.86
CA MET A 306 5.67 -20.74 -5.10
C MET A 306 6.92 -19.94 -5.51
N CYS A 307 7.53 -19.21 -4.57
CA CYS A 307 8.65 -18.31 -4.86
C CYS A 307 10.00 -19.02 -5.05
N LEU A 308 10.25 -20.13 -4.34
CA LEU A 308 11.54 -20.83 -4.40
C LEU A 308 11.60 -21.87 -5.53
N LEU A 309 10.45 -22.46 -5.90
CA LEU A 309 10.40 -23.43 -7.00
C LEU A 309 9.98 -22.79 -8.33
N GLY A 310 9.22 -21.68 -8.27
CA GLY A 310 8.68 -21.00 -9.43
C GLY A 310 7.74 -21.87 -10.25
N GLU A 311 7.11 -22.88 -9.64
CA GLU A 311 6.19 -23.79 -10.30
C GLU A 311 4.76 -23.27 -10.32
N PRO A 312 3.99 -23.52 -11.38
CA PRO A 312 2.60 -23.10 -11.46
C PRO A 312 1.70 -23.96 -10.58
N ILE A 313 0.81 -23.32 -9.84
CA ILE A 313 -0.33 -23.95 -9.18
C ILE A 313 -1.60 -23.79 -10.02
N THR A 314 -2.50 -24.76 -9.93
CA THR A 314 -3.80 -24.72 -10.60
C THR A 314 -4.77 -23.76 -9.91
N ALA A 315 -5.82 -23.33 -10.62
CA ALA A 315 -6.92 -22.55 -10.02
C ALA A 315 -7.57 -23.26 -8.82
N THR A 316 -7.64 -24.60 -8.83
CA THR A 316 -8.21 -25.37 -7.71
C THR A 316 -7.31 -25.30 -6.48
N GLN A 317 -5.99 -25.50 -6.64
CA GLN A 317 -5.04 -25.31 -5.53
C GLN A 317 -5.07 -23.87 -5.01
N ALA A 318 -5.14 -22.88 -5.91
CA ALA A 318 -5.25 -21.48 -5.52
C ALA A 318 -6.51 -21.20 -4.67
N LEU A 319 -7.63 -21.88 -4.96
CA LEU A 319 -8.86 -21.78 -4.17
C LEU A 319 -8.67 -22.41 -2.78
N GLU A 320 -8.12 -23.62 -2.73
CA GLU A 320 -7.82 -24.34 -1.48
C GLU A 320 -6.84 -23.58 -0.58
N TRP A 321 -5.93 -22.82 -1.18
CA TRP A 321 -4.91 -22.06 -0.46
C TRP A 321 -5.40 -20.68 -0.02
N GLY A 322 -6.59 -20.23 -0.46
CA GLY A 322 -7.13 -18.91 -0.16
C GLY A 322 -6.63 -17.80 -1.10
N LEU A 323 -5.86 -18.14 -2.13
CA LEU A 323 -5.40 -17.18 -3.14
C LEU A 323 -6.55 -16.67 -4.00
N VAL A 324 -7.56 -17.50 -4.31
CA VAL A 324 -8.76 -17.06 -5.06
C VAL A 324 -10.03 -17.33 -4.27
N ASN A 325 -11.06 -16.50 -4.47
CA ASN A 325 -12.34 -16.63 -3.79
C ASN A 325 -13.27 -17.64 -4.47
N GLU A 326 -13.18 -17.77 -5.80
CA GLU A 326 -14.07 -18.60 -6.59
C GLU A 326 -13.39 -19.06 -7.89
N VAL A 327 -13.72 -20.26 -8.35
CA VAL A 327 -13.27 -20.82 -9.64
C VAL A 327 -14.49 -21.16 -10.49
N VAL A 328 -14.54 -20.67 -11.73
CA VAL A 328 -15.69 -20.82 -12.64
C VAL A 328 -15.25 -21.18 -14.06
N PRO A 329 -16.12 -21.71 -14.92
CA PRO A 329 -15.78 -21.90 -16.34
C PRO A 329 -15.38 -20.56 -16.97
N GLY A 330 -14.39 -20.53 -17.87
CA GLY A 330 -13.92 -19.29 -18.49
C GLY A 330 -15.05 -18.50 -19.17
N THR A 331 -15.99 -19.20 -19.81
CA THR A 331 -17.20 -18.60 -20.43
C THR A 331 -18.15 -17.94 -19.44
N ALA A 332 -18.07 -18.27 -18.14
CA ALA A 332 -18.90 -17.70 -17.08
C ALA A 332 -18.18 -16.58 -16.31
N LEU A 333 -16.88 -16.38 -16.51
CA LEU A 333 -16.05 -15.52 -15.66
C LEU A 333 -16.52 -14.06 -15.62
N LEU A 334 -16.71 -13.43 -16.78
CA LEU A 334 -17.18 -12.05 -16.87
C LEU A 334 -18.60 -11.89 -16.30
N LYS A 335 -19.48 -12.83 -16.62
CA LYS A 335 -20.85 -12.84 -16.10
C LYS A 335 -20.84 -12.92 -14.57
N ARG A 336 -20.01 -13.78 -13.99
CA ARG A 336 -19.91 -13.94 -12.54
C ARG A 336 -19.33 -12.70 -11.86
N GLY A 337 -18.29 -12.12 -12.42
CA GLY A 337 -17.72 -10.85 -11.96
C GLY A 337 -18.75 -9.72 -11.93
N ARG A 338 -19.52 -9.58 -13.02
CA ARG A 338 -20.62 -8.59 -13.09
C ARG A 338 -21.70 -8.82 -12.04
N GLN A 339 -22.10 -10.08 -11.80
CA GLN A 339 -23.09 -10.39 -10.75
C GLN A 339 -22.60 -9.98 -9.35
N LEU A 340 -21.32 -10.20 -9.03
CA LEU A 340 -20.75 -9.75 -7.76
C LEU A 340 -20.70 -8.22 -7.68
N ALA A 341 -20.28 -7.56 -8.75
CA ALA A 341 -20.26 -6.11 -8.83
C ALA A 341 -21.67 -5.51 -8.65
N GLU A 342 -22.67 -6.05 -9.34
CA GLU A 342 -24.08 -5.64 -9.20
C GLU A 342 -24.59 -5.82 -7.77
N LYS A 343 -24.21 -6.91 -7.09
CA LYS A 343 -24.53 -7.10 -5.67
C LYS A 343 -23.88 -6.01 -4.79
N MET A 344 -22.64 -5.63 -5.05
CA MET A 344 -21.98 -4.52 -4.34
C MET A 344 -22.62 -3.16 -4.64
N LEU A 345 -23.15 -2.94 -5.85
CA LEU A 345 -23.87 -1.70 -6.17
C LEU A 345 -25.13 -1.49 -5.33
N GLN A 346 -25.75 -2.55 -4.84
CA GLN A 346 -26.90 -2.49 -3.93
C GLN A 346 -26.52 -2.12 -2.48
N MET A 347 -25.22 -2.08 -2.15
CA MET A 347 -24.76 -1.77 -0.80
C MET A 347 -24.48 -0.27 -0.61
N PRO A 348 -24.56 0.26 0.63
CA PRO A 348 -24.20 1.65 0.91
C PRO A 348 -22.75 1.95 0.51
N ALA A 349 -22.58 2.93 -0.38
CA ALA A 349 -21.29 3.26 -1.01
C ALA A 349 -20.19 3.59 0.01
N ALA A 350 -20.53 4.43 0.99
CA ALA A 350 -19.60 4.85 2.03
C ALA A 350 -19.20 3.67 2.92
N ALA A 351 -20.14 2.79 3.26
CA ALA A 351 -19.85 1.60 4.05
C ALA A 351 -18.90 0.65 3.32
N LEU A 352 -19.15 0.36 2.03
CA LEU A 352 -18.24 -0.49 1.24
C LEU A 352 -16.81 0.07 1.18
N ARG A 353 -16.67 1.36 0.90
CA ARG A 353 -15.38 2.06 0.85
C ARG A 353 -14.64 1.96 2.18
N GLU A 354 -15.36 2.23 3.26
CA GLU A 354 -14.79 2.23 4.60
C GLU A 354 -14.44 0.82 5.07
N THR A 355 -15.27 -0.18 4.77
CA THR A 355 -14.95 -1.59 5.03
C THR A 355 -13.66 -1.99 4.31
N LYS A 356 -13.54 -1.73 3.01
CA LYS A 356 -12.29 -1.98 2.26
C LYS A 356 -11.10 -1.29 2.92
N ARG A 357 -11.23 0.01 3.22
CA ARG A 357 -10.18 0.81 3.85
C ARG A 357 -9.73 0.24 5.18
N LEU A 358 -10.67 -0.17 6.04
CA LEU A 358 -10.39 -0.72 7.37
C LEU A 358 -9.74 -2.11 7.30
N VAL A 359 -10.17 -2.99 6.41
CA VAL A 359 -9.55 -4.31 6.22
C VAL A 359 -8.11 -4.16 5.75
N HIS A 360 -7.86 -3.32 4.74
CA HIS A 360 -6.49 -3.03 4.30
C HIS A 360 -5.66 -2.35 5.39
N LEU A 361 -6.28 -1.56 6.27
CA LEU A 361 -5.57 -0.95 7.40
C LEU A 361 -5.17 -2.01 8.45
N ASP A 362 -6.04 -2.98 8.70
CA ASP A 362 -5.85 -4.06 9.69
C ASP A 362 -4.79 -5.10 9.26
N GLU A 363 -4.62 -5.34 7.96
CA GLU A 363 -3.52 -6.16 7.40
C GLU A 363 -2.12 -5.72 7.91
N GLY A 364 -2.03 -4.50 8.45
CA GLY A 364 -0.86 -3.95 9.11
C GLY A 364 0.03 -3.17 8.16
N SER A 365 1.03 -2.50 8.72
CA SER A 365 2.01 -1.74 7.92
C SER A 365 3.06 -2.64 7.26
N GLN A 366 3.22 -3.89 7.71
CA GLN A 366 4.28 -4.77 7.23
C GLN A 366 4.13 -5.09 5.73
N PRO A 367 2.97 -5.56 5.21
CA PRO A 367 2.86 -5.82 3.77
C PRO A 367 3.07 -4.58 2.90
N LYS A 368 2.64 -3.41 3.39
CA LYS A 368 2.70 -2.12 2.69
C LYS A 368 4.04 -1.41 2.73
N VAL A 369 5.00 -1.91 3.51
CA VAL A 369 6.38 -1.41 3.53
C VAL A 369 7.33 -2.47 2.97
N ALA A 370 6.97 -3.75 3.08
CA ALA A 370 7.76 -4.86 2.56
C ALA A 370 7.92 -4.82 1.03
N HIS A 371 6.97 -4.23 0.29
CA HIS A 371 7.09 -4.06 -1.16
C HIS A 371 8.33 -3.25 -1.57
N ARG A 372 8.84 -2.37 -0.71
CA ARG A 372 10.12 -1.67 -0.98
C ARG A 372 11.29 -2.62 -0.80
N ALA A 373 11.25 -3.44 0.25
CA ALA A 373 12.33 -4.37 0.56
C ALA A 373 12.44 -5.50 -0.47
N ASP A 374 11.32 -6.03 -0.96
CA ASP A 374 11.31 -7.04 -2.01
C ASP A 374 11.69 -6.46 -3.38
N THR A 375 11.23 -5.25 -3.73
CA THR A 375 11.65 -4.53 -4.95
C THR A 375 13.16 -4.27 -4.93
N GLU A 376 13.73 -3.82 -3.82
CA GLU A 376 15.18 -3.66 -3.69
C GLU A 376 15.95 -4.98 -3.75
N ALA A 377 15.38 -6.08 -3.23
CA ALA A 377 15.99 -7.41 -3.34
C ALA A 377 16.02 -7.89 -4.79
N TYR A 378 14.92 -7.72 -5.51
CA TYR A 378 14.85 -7.95 -6.95
C TYR A 378 15.92 -7.16 -7.70
N LEU A 379 15.99 -5.84 -7.47
CA LEU A 379 16.95 -4.96 -8.17
C LEU A 379 18.40 -5.33 -7.88
N ARG A 380 18.75 -5.66 -6.63
CA ARG A 380 20.10 -6.14 -6.30
C ARG A 380 20.47 -7.41 -7.07
N CYS A 381 19.54 -8.36 -7.22
CA CYS A 381 19.80 -9.57 -7.99
C CYS A 381 19.87 -9.30 -9.50
N LEU A 382 19.08 -8.34 -10.01
CA LEU A 382 19.08 -7.97 -11.43
C LEU A 382 20.45 -7.49 -11.93
N GLU A 383 21.24 -6.89 -11.03
CA GLU A 383 22.61 -6.42 -11.29
C GLU A 383 23.64 -7.57 -11.35
N LEU A 384 23.30 -8.77 -10.89
CA LEU A 384 24.21 -9.91 -10.80
C LEU A 384 24.33 -10.70 -12.12
N PRO A 385 25.47 -11.40 -12.33
CA PRO A 385 25.70 -12.26 -13.50
C PRO A 385 24.58 -13.27 -13.77
N ASP A 386 24.02 -13.88 -12.73
CA ASP A 386 22.97 -14.91 -12.90
C ASP A 386 21.67 -14.33 -13.48
N ALA A 387 21.31 -13.09 -13.15
CA ALA A 387 20.17 -12.41 -13.77
C ALA A 387 20.43 -12.09 -15.26
N GLN A 388 21.65 -11.67 -15.60
CA GLN A 388 22.05 -11.43 -16.99
C GLN A 388 22.00 -12.71 -17.82
N GLU A 389 22.43 -13.83 -17.25
CA GLU A 389 22.31 -15.15 -17.85
C GLU A 389 20.84 -15.58 -18.00
N GLY A 390 19.99 -15.34 -17.00
CA GLY A 390 18.56 -15.62 -17.10
C GLY A 390 17.86 -14.84 -18.21
N LEU A 391 18.09 -13.52 -18.29
CA LEU A 391 17.62 -12.65 -19.40
C LEU A 391 18.15 -13.14 -20.76
N LYS A 392 19.39 -13.62 -20.80
CA LYS A 392 20.00 -14.17 -22.01
C LYS A 392 19.31 -15.45 -22.45
N ALA A 393 19.23 -16.41 -21.54
CA ALA A 393 18.66 -17.74 -21.76
C ALA A 393 17.18 -17.68 -22.14
N PHE A 394 16.40 -16.78 -21.52
CA PHE A 394 14.99 -16.55 -21.85
C PHE A 394 14.80 -16.13 -23.32
N SER A 395 15.59 -15.15 -23.78
CA SER A 395 15.52 -14.68 -25.17
C SER A 395 16.00 -15.74 -26.17
N GLU A 396 17.04 -16.49 -25.81
CA GLU A 396 17.59 -17.59 -26.61
C GLU A 396 16.75 -18.88 -26.53
N LYS A 397 15.67 -18.88 -25.73
CA LYS A 397 14.78 -20.03 -25.49
C LYS A 397 15.53 -21.31 -25.08
N ARG A 398 16.50 -21.17 -24.18
CA ARG A 398 17.31 -22.27 -23.65
C ARG A 398 17.29 -22.29 -22.12
N PRO A 399 17.67 -23.41 -21.48
CA PRO A 399 17.90 -23.43 -20.04
C PRO A 399 19.04 -22.48 -19.62
N PRO A 400 18.89 -21.72 -18.51
CA PRO A 400 19.94 -20.89 -17.97
C PRO A 400 21.03 -21.71 -17.28
N LYS A 401 22.24 -21.17 -17.21
CA LYS A 401 23.39 -21.75 -16.50
C LYS A 401 23.85 -20.83 -15.38
N PHE A 402 23.16 -20.89 -14.24
CA PHE A 402 23.50 -20.11 -13.05
C PHE A 402 24.82 -20.56 -12.43
N THR A 403 25.58 -19.59 -11.95
CA THR A 403 26.92 -19.77 -11.38
C THR A 403 26.98 -19.49 -9.88
N GLY A 404 25.88 -19.02 -9.30
CA GLY A 404 25.78 -18.63 -7.89
C GLY A 404 26.56 -17.35 -7.58
N ARG A 405 26.73 -16.47 -8.58
CA ARG A 405 27.53 -15.25 -8.51
C ARG A 405 26.75 -14.02 -8.92
#